data_AF-A0AAD5YAX9-F1
#
_entry.id   AF-A0AAD5YAX9-F1
#
_cell.length_a   1.000
_cell.length_b   1.000
_cell.length_c   1.000
_cell.angle_alpha   90.00
_cell.angle_beta   90.00
_cell.angle_gamma   90.00
#
_symmetry.space_group_name_H-M   'P 1'
#
loop_
_entity.id
_entity.type
_entity.pdbx_description
1 polymer ?
#
loop_
_entity_poly.entity_id
_entity_poly.type
_entity_poly.pdbx_seq_one_letter_code
_entity_poly.pdbx_strand_id
1 'polypeptide(L)'
;MPAAGGAAKVCQLNLIKYLNRVKEHYLGTENKRSKPPSRKDLEDIVAALKEQNAQLEQKNTDTTNQLREVQQQVALLQQTGASSSRRDNSHNTGNGEVPNLIDKPGGKFNLEEALGMKHPEYLSLRRDVRTLMIQAQIDWTENFHRVDSQKMSMVCKGAIAKHPHLKKFKNTWPVAVIANTHMQGKRKHRSRTIKKYQSAHNQNTDSEDQGE
;
A
#
# COMPACT_ATOMS: atom_id res chain seq x y z
N MET A 1 10.93 33.35 -42.58
CA MET A 1 10.13 32.16 -42.17
C MET A 1 11.08 31.07 -41.70
N PRO A 2 11.34 30.93 -40.38
CA PRO A 2 12.32 29.97 -39.89
C PRO A 2 11.70 28.60 -39.57
N ALA A 3 12.37 27.60 -40.13
CA ALA A 3 12.40 26.16 -39.87
C ALA A 3 11.69 25.60 -38.61
N ALA A 4 10.50 25.04 -38.80
CA ALA A 4 9.78 24.22 -37.82
C ALA A 4 10.34 22.77 -37.67
N GLY A 5 11.49 22.46 -38.26
CA GLY A 5 12.01 21.08 -38.35
C GLY A 5 12.91 20.62 -37.18
N GLY A 6 13.28 21.51 -36.26
CA GLY A 6 14.25 21.19 -35.18
C GLY A 6 13.65 20.42 -34.01
N ALA A 7 12.42 20.75 -33.59
CA ALA A 7 11.83 20.23 -32.35
C ALA A 7 11.53 18.71 -32.39
N ALA A 8 11.14 18.19 -33.57
CA ALA A 8 10.82 16.76 -33.72
C ALA A 8 12.06 15.85 -33.57
N LYS A 9 13.23 16.32 -34.03
CA LYS A 9 14.49 15.55 -33.93
C LYS A 9 14.98 15.44 -32.48
N VAL A 10 14.80 16.51 -31.68
CA VAL A 10 15.18 16.52 -30.25
C VAL A 10 14.31 15.55 -29.44
N CYS A 11 13.01 15.45 -29.74
CA CYS A 11 12.12 14.48 -29.07
C CYS A 11 12.50 13.01 -29.37
N GLN A 12 12.88 12.68 -30.60
CA GLN A 12 13.28 11.30 -30.94
C GLN A 12 14.59 10.89 -30.27
N LEU A 13 15.59 11.77 -30.22
CA LEU A 13 16.87 11.51 -29.55
C LEU A 13 16.72 11.24 -28.05
N ASN A 14 15.84 11.97 -27.37
CA ASN A 14 15.57 11.77 -25.95
C ASN A 14 14.86 10.45 -25.66
N LEU A 15 13.95 10.00 -26.55
CA LEU A 15 13.28 8.71 -26.41
C LEU A 15 14.27 7.55 -26.57
N ILE A 16 15.17 7.62 -27.56
CA ILE A 16 16.21 6.59 -27.77
C ILE A 16 17.15 6.52 -26.55
N LYS A 17 17.60 7.67 -26.02
CA LYS A 17 18.44 7.71 -24.81
C LYS A 17 17.71 7.15 -23.58
N TYR A 18 16.41 7.41 -23.43
CA TYR A 18 15.60 6.84 -22.36
C TYR A 18 15.46 5.32 -22.49
N LEU A 19 15.16 4.82 -23.69
CA LEU A 19 15.06 3.38 -23.95
C LEU A 19 16.39 2.65 -23.71
N ASN A 20 17.51 3.23 -24.13
CA ASN A 20 18.83 2.65 -23.84
C ASN A 20 19.15 2.67 -22.34
N ARG A 21 18.80 3.73 -21.60
CA ARG A 21 19.00 3.76 -20.14
C ARG A 21 18.12 2.74 -19.40
N VAL A 22 16.87 2.54 -19.85
CA VAL A 22 16.00 1.49 -19.30
C VAL A 22 16.56 0.11 -19.63
N LYS A 23 17.05 -0.11 -20.85
CA LYS A 23 17.68 -1.36 -21.28
C LYS A 23 18.94 -1.67 -20.45
N GLU A 24 19.80 -0.70 -20.20
CA GLU A 24 20.96 -0.83 -19.31
C GLU A 24 20.55 -1.08 -17.84
N HIS A 25 19.44 -0.52 -17.37
CA HIS A 25 19.00 -0.77 -15.99
C HIS A 25 18.33 -2.15 -15.81
N TYR A 26 17.77 -2.72 -16.88
CA TYR A 26 17.19 -4.07 -16.87
C TYR A 26 18.22 -5.17 -17.21
N LEU A 27 19.28 -4.86 -17.96
CA LEU A 27 20.33 -5.81 -18.33
C LEU A 27 21.63 -5.63 -17.51
N GLY A 28 21.85 -4.49 -16.87
CA GLY A 28 23.13 -4.11 -16.24
C GLY A 28 23.22 -4.30 -14.73
N THR A 29 22.20 -4.87 -14.06
CA THR A 29 22.38 -5.40 -12.69
C THR A 29 22.89 -6.83 -12.67
N GLU A 30 23.05 -7.45 -13.83
CA GLU A 30 23.71 -8.74 -13.93
C GLU A 30 25.22 -8.54 -14.03
N ASN A 31 25.95 -9.28 -13.20
CA ASN A 31 27.33 -9.69 -13.47
C ASN A 31 28.48 -8.82 -12.91
N LYS A 32 28.47 -8.57 -11.60
CA LYS A 32 29.74 -8.60 -10.84
C LYS A 32 30.06 -10.05 -10.44
N ARG A 33 30.53 -10.85 -11.40
CA ARG A 33 31.35 -12.08 -11.23
C ARG A 33 30.96 -13.07 -10.12
N SER A 34 29.68 -13.33 -9.86
CA SER A 34 29.35 -14.60 -9.22
C SER A 34 29.44 -15.68 -10.30
N LYS A 35 30.33 -16.66 -10.13
CA LYS A 35 30.34 -17.86 -10.98
C LYS A 35 28.90 -18.41 -11.01
N PRO A 36 28.37 -18.83 -12.18
CA PRO A 36 27.05 -19.45 -12.23
C PRO A 36 27.01 -20.61 -11.22
N PRO A 37 25.90 -20.80 -10.49
CA PRO A 37 25.78 -21.86 -9.51
C PRO A 37 26.12 -23.20 -10.17
N SER A 38 26.91 -24.03 -9.49
CA SER A 38 27.22 -25.37 -9.97
C SER A 38 25.94 -26.18 -10.11
N ARG A 39 25.93 -27.18 -10.99
CA ARG A 39 24.82 -28.14 -11.08
C ARG A 39 24.47 -28.73 -9.71
N LYS A 40 25.48 -29.00 -8.88
CA LYS A 40 25.31 -29.50 -7.51
C LYS A 40 24.56 -28.48 -6.63
N ASP A 41 24.92 -27.20 -6.71
CA ASP A 41 24.24 -26.14 -5.97
C ASP A 41 22.78 -26.01 -6.39
N LEU A 42 22.48 -26.19 -7.68
CA LEU A 42 21.10 -26.20 -8.19
C LEU A 42 20.30 -27.41 -7.68
N GLU A 43 20.91 -28.60 -7.65
CA GLU A 43 20.30 -29.81 -7.11
C GLU A 43 19.99 -29.65 -5.60
N ASP A 44 20.91 -29.06 -4.83
CA ASP A 44 20.72 -28.77 -3.41
C ASP A 44 19.61 -27.73 -3.18
N ILE A 45 19.54 -26.67 -4.00
CA ILE A 45 18.46 -25.68 -3.94
C ILE A 45 17.10 -26.31 -4.25
N VAL A 46 17.04 -27.17 -5.27
CA VAL A 46 15.78 -27.87 -5.63
C VAL A 46 15.35 -28.82 -4.51
N ALA A 47 16.28 -29.53 -3.87
CA ALA A 47 16.00 -30.38 -2.72
C ALA A 47 15.44 -29.57 -1.54
N ALA A 48 16.10 -28.46 -1.20
CA ALA A 48 15.65 -27.56 -0.12
C ALA A 48 14.26 -26.97 -0.41
N LEU A 49 13.98 -26.56 -1.65
CA LEU A 49 12.67 -26.05 -2.05
C LEU A 49 11.58 -27.12 -1.96
N LYS A 50 11.89 -28.38 -2.32
CA LYS A 50 10.95 -29.49 -2.18
C LYS A 50 10.62 -29.76 -0.71
N GLU A 51 11.61 -29.76 0.16
CA GLU A 51 11.41 -29.92 1.60
C GLU A 51 10.55 -28.78 2.18
N GLN A 52 10.84 -27.53 1.80
CA GLN A 52 10.06 -26.37 2.25
C GLN A 52 8.60 -26.46 1.80
N ASN A 53 8.35 -26.91 0.57
CA ASN A 53 6.99 -27.12 0.07
C ASN A 53 6.25 -28.22 0.84
N ALA A 54 6.92 -29.35 1.13
CA ALA A 54 6.33 -30.42 1.95
C ALA A 54 5.96 -29.92 3.36
N GLN A 55 6.83 -29.12 3.99
CA GLN A 55 6.52 -28.51 5.29
C GLN A 55 5.35 -27.52 5.23
N LEU A 56 5.22 -26.75 4.14
CA LEU A 56 4.09 -25.83 3.95
C LEU A 56 2.77 -26.58 3.73
N GLU A 57 2.79 -27.68 2.97
CA GLU A 57 1.62 -28.54 2.78
C GLU A 57 1.14 -29.14 4.11
N GLN A 58 2.07 -29.65 4.94
CA GLN A 58 1.75 -30.16 6.27
C GLN A 58 1.13 -29.08 7.17
N LYS A 59 1.69 -27.87 7.18
CA LYS A 59 1.11 -26.75 7.96
C LYS A 59 -0.28 -26.36 7.48
N ASN A 60 -0.54 -26.42 6.17
CA ASN A 60 -1.86 -26.16 5.61
C ASN A 60 -2.86 -27.25 6.00
N THR A 61 -2.45 -28.52 6.01
CA THR A 61 -3.32 -29.62 6.47
C THR A 61 -3.65 -29.47 7.96
N ASP A 62 -2.67 -29.14 8.79
CA ASP A 62 -2.85 -28.95 10.23
C ASP A 62 -3.78 -27.77 10.52
N THR A 63 -3.59 -26.64 9.84
CA THR A 63 -4.45 -25.45 9.98
C THR A 63 -5.88 -25.75 9.54
N THR A 64 -6.06 -26.53 8.47
CA THR A 64 -7.38 -26.94 7.98
C THR A 64 -8.10 -27.85 8.99
N ASN A 65 -7.36 -28.76 9.63
CA ASN A 65 -7.91 -29.63 10.67
C ASN A 65 -8.30 -28.83 11.92
N GLN A 66 -7.48 -27.87 12.36
CA GLN A 66 -7.81 -26.96 13.46
C GLN A 66 -9.06 -26.12 13.16
N LEU A 67 -9.18 -25.60 11.93
CA LEU A 67 -10.36 -24.83 11.53
C LEU A 67 -11.64 -25.69 11.57
N ARG A 68 -11.55 -26.95 11.13
CA ARG A 68 -12.65 -27.92 11.20
C ARG A 68 -13.06 -28.19 12.66
N GLU A 69 -12.09 -28.36 13.55
CA GLU A 69 -12.35 -28.60 14.97
C GLU A 69 -13.06 -27.40 15.63
N VAL A 70 -12.57 -26.17 15.38
CA VAL A 70 -13.21 -24.95 15.89
C VAL A 70 -14.64 -24.80 15.36
N GLN A 71 -14.88 -25.11 14.08
CA GLN A 71 -16.23 -25.09 13.51
C GLN A 71 -17.16 -26.11 14.18
N GLN A 72 -16.67 -27.30 14.53
CA GLN A 72 -17.44 -28.30 15.27
C GLN A 72 -17.77 -27.82 16.70
N GLN A 73 -16.82 -27.19 17.40
CA GLN A 73 -17.05 -26.62 18.72
C GLN A 73 -18.11 -25.50 18.69
N VAL A 74 -18.05 -24.61 17.70
CA VAL A 74 -19.04 -23.54 17.50
C VAL A 74 -20.43 -24.12 17.23
N ALA A 75 -20.52 -25.16 16.39
CA ALA A 75 -21.81 -25.83 16.11
C ALA A 75 -22.40 -26.48 17.38
N LEU A 76 -21.58 -27.10 18.22
CA LEU A 76 -22.02 -27.68 19.49
C LEU A 76 -22.55 -26.63 20.47
N LEU A 77 -21.86 -25.48 20.59
CA LEU A 77 -22.30 -24.36 21.43
C LEU A 77 -23.63 -23.74 20.96
N GLN A 78 -23.86 -23.69 19.64
CA GLN A 78 -25.13 -23.21 19.09
C GLN A 78 -26.30 -24.16 19.41
N GLN A 79 -26.06 -25.48 19.40
CA GLN A 79 -27.08 -26.47 19.75
C GLN A 79 -27.45 -26.42 21.23
N THR A 80 -26.49 -26.23 22.14
CA THR A 80 -26.75 -26.12 23.59
C THR A 80 -27.36 -24.76 23.97
N GLY A 81 -27.01 -23.68 23.27
CA GLY A 81 -27.56 -22.34 23.50
C GLY A 81 -29.01 -22.14 23.03
N ALA A 82 -29.49 -22.93 22.07
CA ALA A 82 -30.84 -22.77 21.49
C ALA A 82 -31.99 -23.12 22.46
N SER A 83 -31.71 -23.80 23.58
CA SER A 83 -32.73 -24.20 24.57
C SER A 83 -32.94 -23.19 25.70
N SER A 84 -32.12 -22.14 25.82
CA SER A 84 -32.21 -21.15 26.92
C SER A 84 -32.74 -19.77 26.53
N SER A 85 -33.15 -19.53 25.27
CA SER A 85 -33.60 -18.20 24.83
C SER A 85 -34.94 -18.24 24.08
N ARG A 86 -35.99 -18.70 24.78
CA ARG A 86 -37.38 -18.43 24.41
C ARG A 86 -38.13 -17.87 25.62
N ARG A 87 -37.83 -16.63 26.00
CA ARG A 87 -38.75 -15.67 26.64
C ARG A 87 -38.05 -14.32 26.78
N ASP A 88 -38.81 -13.30 26.42
CA ASP A 88 -38.59 -11.86 26.65
C ASP A 88 -37.52 -11.13 25.85
N ASN A 89 -37.99 -10.37 24.84
CA ASN A 89 -37.82 -8.91 24.77
C ASN A 89 -38.50 -8.41 23.50
N SER A 90 -39.73 -7.89 23.56
CA SER A 90 -40.08 -6.54 24.04
C SER A 90 -39.24 -5.44 23.40
N HIS A 91 -39.94 -4.55 22.71
CA HIS A 91 -39.43 -3.39 22.02
C HIS A 91 -38.68 -2.47 23.00
N ASN A 92 -37.36 -2.65 23.11
CA ASN A 92 -36.51 -1.70 23.80
C ASN A 92 -36.11 -0.60 22.81
N THR A 93 -36.89 0.48 22.77
CA THR A 93 -36.45 1.81 22.30
C THR A 93 -35.46 2.40 23.31
N GLY A 94 -34.44 1.62 23.64
CA GLY A 94 -33.44 1.96 24.64
C GLY A 94 -32.51 3.02 24.07
N ASN A 95 -32.28 4.07 24.85
CA ASN A 95 -31.13 4.97 24.77
C ASN A 95 -29.94 4.26 24.13
N GLY A 96 -29.76 4.44 22.82
CA GLY A 96 -28.62 3.90 22.11
C GLY A 96 -27.40 4.58 22.69
N GLU A 97 -26.67 3.85 23.54
CA GLU A 97 -25.37 4.27 24.06
C GLU A 97 -24.52 4.65 22.85
N VAL A 98 -24.39 5.97 22.63
CA VAL A 98 -23.70 6.49 21.46
C VAL A 98 -22.28 5.94 21.55
N PRO A 99 -21.81 5.16 20.56
CA PRO A 99 -20.48 4.58 20.62
C PRO A 99 -19.50 5.70 20.95
N ASN A 100 -18.69 5.51 21.99
CA ASN A 100 -17.70 6.50 22.39
C ASN A 100 -16.65 6.62 21.27
N LEU A 101 -16.90 7.57 20.35
CA LEU A 101 -16.12 7.77 19.14
C LEU A 101 -14.87 8.57 19.49
N ILE A 102 -13.71 8.02 19.15
CA ILE A 102 -12.42 8.65 19.42
C ILE A 102 -12.24 9.83 18.45
N ASP A 103 -12.18 11.04 19.00
CA ASP A 103 -11.85 12.27 18.27
C ASP A 103 -10.39 12.28 17.79
N LYS A 104 -10.11 13.09 16.76
CA LYS A 104 -8.75 13.26 16.24
C LYS A 104 -7.91 14.08 17.24
N PRO A 105 -6.70 13.62 17.63
CA PRO A 105 -5.82 14.42 18.48
C PRO A 105 -5.39 15.72 17.78
N GLY A 106 -5.29 16.80 18.56
CA GLY A 106 -4.77 18.09 18.11
C GLY A 106 -3.25 18.10 17.95
N GLY A 107 -2.72 19.05 17.17
CA GLY A 107 -1.28 19.29 17.07
C GLY A 107 -0.50 18.27 16.25
N LYS A 108 0.81 18.14 16.55
CA LYS A 108 1.70 17.14 15.96
C LYS A 108 1.64 15.87 16.82
N PHE A 109 1.29 14.74 16.23
CA PHE A 109 1.19 13.46 16.93
C PHE A 109 1.73 12.32 16.06
N ASN A 110 2.11 11.22 16.70
CA ASN A 110 2.42 9.98 16.01
C ASN A 110 1.12 9.21 15.73
N LEU A 111 0.85 8.96 14.45
CA LEU A 111 -0.38 8.27 14.05
C LEU A 111 -0.46 6.83 14.57
N GLU A 112 0.69 6.14 14.68
CA GLU A 112 0.74 4.76 15.16
C GLU A 112 0.36 4.66 16.64
N GLU A 113 0.91 5.57 17.45
CA GLU A 113 0.62 5.70 18.87
C GLU A 113 -0.85 6.13 19.11
N ALA A 114 -1.34 7.11 18.34
CA ALA A 114 -2.72 7.58 18.43
C ALA A 114 -3.76 6.51 18.05
N LEU A 115 -3.38 5.52 17.24
CA LEU A 115 -4.23 4.38 16.89
C LEU A 115 -4.18 3.26 17.94
N GLY A 116 -3.13 3.22 18.77
CA GLY A 116 -2.87 2.14 19.72
C GLY A 116 -2.61 0.79 19.02
N MET A 117 -1.99 0.82 17.84
CA MET A 117 -1.76 -0.37 17.01
C MET A 117 -0.28 -0.74 16.98
N LYS A 118 0.01 -2.02 16.74
CA LYS A 118 1.38 -2.48 16.51
C LYS A 118 1.87 -2.03 15.12
N HIS A 119 3.16 -1.77 14.99
CA HIS A 119 3.80 -1.38 13.74
C HIS A 119 3.41 -2.21 12.48
N PRO A 120 3.42 -3.56 12.51
CA PRO A 120 3.04 -4.36 11.34
C PRO A 120 1.58 -4.16 10.91
N GLU A 121 0.66 -3.99 11.86
CA GLU A 121 -0.75 -3.76 11.59
C GLU A 121 -0.97 -2.37 10.99
N TYR A 122 -0.27 -1.36 11.54
CA TYR A 122 -0.27 -0.01 10.98
C TYR A 122 0.27 0.02 9.54
N LEU A 123 1.35 -0.72 9.24
CA LEU A 123 1.87 -0.84 7.87
C LEU A 123 0.86 -1.52 6.94
N SER A 124 0.14 -2.54 7.42
CA SER A 124 -0.92 -3.21 6.67
C SER A 124 -2.05 -2.24 6.31
N LEU A 125 -2.60 -1.53 7.31
CA LEU A 125 -3.61 -0.50 7.13
C LEU A 125 -3.16 0.58 6.13
N ARG A 126 -1.91 1.05 6.26
CA ARG A 126 -1.34 2.06 5.37
C ARG A 126 -1.23 1.58 3.92
N ARG A 127 -0.88 0.30 3.70
CA ARG A 127 -0.84 -0.31 2.36
C ARG A 127 -2.25 -0.40 1.77
N ASP A 128 -3.22 -0.87 2.55
CA ASP A 128 -4.60 -1.00 2.10
C ASP A 128 -5.24 0.33 1.72
N VAL A 129 -5.06 1.37 2.54
CA VAL A 129 -5.56 2.72 2.22
C VAL A 129 -4.95 3.22 0.91
N ARG A 130 -3.65 3.00 0.67
CA ARG A 130 -3.02 3.38 -0.61
C ARG A 130 -3.60 2.62 -1.80
N THR A 131 -3.80 1.31 -1.67
CA THR A 131 -4.42 0.49 -2.71
C THR A 131 -5.84 0.99 -3.02
N LEU A 132 -6.63 1.29 -1.99
CA LEU A 132 -7.97 1.84 -2.15
C LEU A 132 -7.97 3.21 -2.82
N MET A 133 -7.01 4.09 -2.49
CA MET A 133 -6.86 5.39 -3.16
C MET A 133 -6.54 5.24 -4.66
N ILE A 134 -5.71 4.26 -5.02
CA ILE A 134 -5.38 3.95 -6.42
C ILE A 134 -6.63 3.42 -7.14
N GLN A 135 -7.36 2.50 -6.51
CA GLN A 135 -8.60 1.95 -7.05
C GLN A 135 -9.69 3.03 -7.25
N ALA A 136 -9.79 3.99 -6.31
CA ALA A 136 -10.71 5.12 -6.39
C ALA A 136 -10.24 6.22 -7.37
N GLN A 137 -9.08 6.07 -8.01
CA GLN A 137 -8.49 7.05 -8.93
C GLN A 137 -8.48 8.47 -8.34
N ILE A 138 -7.97 8.59 -7.12
CA ILE A 138 -7.77 9.89 -6.47
C ILE A 138 -6.50 10.52 -7.04
N ASP A 139 -6.62 11.74 -7.58
CA ASP A 139 -5.44 12.49 -8.03
C ASP A 139 -4.64 13.00 -6.83
N TRP A 140 -3.38 12.61 -6.74
CA TRP A 140 -2.46 13.03 -5.68
C TRP A 140 -1.84 14.41 -5.94
N THR A 141 -2.01 14.98 -7.14
CA THR A 141 -1.53 16.32 -7.48
C THR A 141 -2.40 17.42 -6.86
N GLU A 142 -3.68 17.13 -6.65
CA GLU A 142 -4.64 18.05 -6.02
C GLU A 142 -4.38 18.25 -4.52
N ASN A 143 -4.96 19.33 -3.98
CA ASN A 143 -4.97 19.55 -2.54
C ASN A 143 -5.94 18.58 -1.87
N PHE A 144 -5.60 18.03 -0.71
CA PHE A 144 -6.41 17.06 0.02
C PHE A 144 -7.84 17.56 0.28
N HIS A 145 -8.00 18.87 0.55
CA HIS A 145 -9.31 19.50 0.78
C HIS A 145 -10.18 19.64 -0.48
N ARG A 146 -9.59 19.48 -1.68
CA ARG A 146 -10.30 19.56 -2.96
C ARG A 146 -10.62 18.19 -3.54
N VAL A 147 -10.14 17.12 -2.92
CA VAL A 147 -10.43 15.75 -3.34
C VAL A 147 -11.93 15.51 -3.24
N ASP A 148 -12.50 14.90 -4.28
CA ASP A 148 -13.91 14.53 -4.33
C ASP A 148 -14.34 13.73 -3.09
N SER A 149 -15.31 14.28 -2.37
CA SER A 149 -15.88 13.70 -1.15
C SER A 149 -16.47 12.30 -1.38
N GLN A 150 -17.01 12.02 -2.58
CA GLN A 150 -17.57 10.71 -2.90
C GLN A 150 -16.46 9.65 -3.00
N LYS A 151 -15.38 9.95 -3.72
CA LYS A 151 -14.20 9.07 -3.80
C LYS A 151 -13.58 8.83 -2.42
N MET A 152 -13.45 9.87 -1.60
CA MET A 152 -12.91 9.72 -0.24
C MET A 152 -13.83 8.87 0.65
N SER A 153 -15.15 9.03 0.53
CA SER A 153 -16.15 8.19 1.20
C SER A 153 -16.02 6.71 0.81
N MET A 154 -15.81 6.41 -0.48
CA MET A 154 -15.54 5.04 -0.94
C MET A 154 -14.27 4.45 -0.32
N VAL A 155 -13.18 5.23 -0.26
CA VAL A 155 -11.93 4.79 0.39
C VAL A 155 -12.16 4.51 1.88
N CYS A 156 -12.91 5.38 2.58
CA CYS A 156 -13.23 5.17 3.99
C CYS A 156 -14.06 3.91 4.22
N LYS A 157 -15.12 3.69 3.42
CA LYS A 157 -15.96 2.48 3.50
C LYS A 157 -15.15 1.21 3.22
N GLY A 158 -14.32 1.22 2.18
CA GLY A 158 -13.45 0.10 1.83
C GLY A 158 -12.40 -0.19 2.92
N ALA A 159 -11.85 0.86 3.55
CA ALA A 159 -10.92 0.71 4.65
C ALA A 159 -11.61 0.12 5.89
N ILE A 160 -12.80 0.60 6.24
CA ILE A 160 -13.60 0.05 7.36
C ILE A 160 -13.97 -1.42 7.12
N ALA A 161 -14.31 -1.80 5.88
CA ALA A 161 -14.64 -3.18 5.54
C ALA A 161 -13.45 -4.13 5.76
N LYS A 162 -12.24 -3.69 5.42
CA LYS A 162 -10.99 -4.46 5.64
C LYS A 162 -10.50 -4.41 7.08
N HIS A 163 -10.70 -3.28 7.75
CA HIS A 163 -10.16 -2.97 9.08
C HIS A 163 -11.30 -2.52 10.01
N PRO A 164 -12.10 -3.45 10.57
CA PRO A 164 -13.28 -3.11 11.36
C PRO A 164 -13.00 -2.26 12.61
N HIS A 165 -11.77 -2.31 13.14
CA HIS A 165 -11.33 -1.50 14.28
C HIS A 165 -11.40 0.01 13.98
N LEU A 166 -11.46 0.42 12.70
CA LEU A 166 -11.58 1.83 12.32
C LEU A 166 -12.94 2.45 12.66
N LYS A 167 -13.98 1.63 12.90
CA LYS A 167 -15.34 2.11 13.23
C LYS A 167 -15.41 2.93 14.52
N LYS A 168 -14.45 2.74 15.43
CA LYS A 168 -14.37 3.48 16.71
C LYS A 168 -13.90 4.93 16.56
N PHE A 169 -13.36 5.32 15.41
CA PHE A 169 -12.83 6.66 15.20
C PHE A 169 -13.85 7.55 14.50
N LYS A 170 -14.04 8.77 15.02
CA LYS A 170 -14.97 9.74 14.45
C LYS A 170 -14.57 10.09 13.02
N ASN A 171 -15.54 10.06 12.11
CA ASN A 171 -15.37 10.37 10.68
C ASN A 171 -14.25 9.59 9.99
N THR A 172 -13.81 8.46 10.55
CA THR A 172 -12.69 7.67 10.01
C THR A 172 -11.41 8.51 9.83
N TRP A 173 -11.16 9.47 10.74
CA TRP A 173 -10.03 10.41 10.63
C TRP A 173 -8.66 9.75 10.38
N PRO A 174 -8.34 8.52 10.84
CA PRO A 174 -7.04 7.91 10.53
C PRO A 174 -6.83 7.68 9.03
N VAL A 175 -7.88 7.27 8.31
CA VAL A 175 -7.83 7.05 6.86
C VAL A 175 -7.50 8.35 6.13
N ALA A 176 -8.13 9.45 6.54
CA ALA A 176 -7.87 10.78 6.00
C ALA A 176 -6.42 11.24 6.25
N VAL A 177 -5.87 11.01 7.45
CA VAL A 177 -4.48 11.36 7.78
C VAL A 177 -3.48 10.53 6.96
N ILE A 178 -3.72 9.23 6.80
CA ILE A 178 -2.90 8.35 5.96
C ILE A 178 -2.91 8.82 4.51
N ALA A 179 -4.09 9.11 3.96
CA ALA A 179 -4.26 9.57 2.60
C ALA A 179 -3.54 10.90 2.34
N ASN A 180 -3.72 11.90 3.23
CA ASN A 180 -3.04 13.18 3.13
C ASN A 180 -1.51 13.00 3.18
N THR A 181 -1.00 12.22 4.13
CA THR A 181 0.44 11.93 4.27
C THR A 181 1.00 11.26 3.01
N HIS A 182 0.24 10.35 2.39
CA HIS A 182 0.63 9.69 1.15
C HIS A 182 0.73 10.69 -0.02
N MET A 183 -0.27 11.54 -0.21
CA MET A 183 -0.27 12.58 -1.26
C MET A 183 0.87 13.58 -1.07
N GLN A 184 1.12 14.02 0.17
CA GLN A 184 2.27 14.88 0.48
C GLN A 184 3.60 14.22 0.15
N GLY A 185 3.74 12.93 0.50
CA GLY A 185 4.91 12.13 0.15
C GLY A 185 5.16 12.04 -1.37
N LYS A 186 4.09 11.79 -2.15
CA LYS A 186 4.14 11.78 -3.63
C LYS A 186 4.54 13.14 -4.20
N ARG A 187 3.93 14.23 -3.73
CA ARG A 187 4.27 15.60 -4.15
C ARG A 187 5.70 15.99 -3.82
N LYS A 188 6.18 15.65 -2.62
CA LYS A 188 7.57 15.86 -2.20
C LYS A 188 8.54 15.06 -3.06
N HIS A 189 8.23 13.80 -3.36
CA HIS A 189 9.05 12.98 -4.24
C HIS A 189 9.12 13.57 -5.65
N ARG A 190 7.97 13.93 -6.25
CA ARG A 190 7.92 14.59 -7.57
C ARG A 190 8.80 15.85 -7.62
N SER A 191 8.68 16.71 -6.61
CA SER A 191 9.45 17.96 -6.53
C SER A 191 10.96 17.71 -6.45
N ARG A 192 11.38 16.72 -5.65
CA ARG A 192 12.79 16.30 -5.55
C ARG A 192 13.31 15.76 -6.88
N THR A 193 12.50 14.95 -7.56
CA THR A 193 12.82 14.38 -8.87
C THR A 193 13.01 15.48 -9.91
N ILE A 194 12.08 16.44 -10.00
CA ILE A 194 12.18 17.60 -10.92
C ILE A 194 13.46 18.41 -10.65
N LYS A 195 13.74 18.74 -9.38
CA LYS A 195 14.95 19.49 -9.01
C LYS A 195 16.22 18.77 -9.44
N LYS A 196 16.29 17.44 -9.24
CA LYS A 196 17.43 16.62 -9.65
C LYS A 196 17.65 16.67 -11.18
N TYR A 197 16.58 16.61 -11.96
CA TYR A 197 16.66 16.73 -13.42
C TYR A 197 17.12 18.11 -13.87
N GLN A 198 16.63 19.19 -13.24
CA GLN A 198 17.05 20.56 -13.55
C GLN A 198 18.54 20.78 -13.24
N SER A 199 19.03 20.31 -12.09
CA SER A 199 20.46 20.40 -11.74
C SER A 199 21.36 19.65 -12.72
N ALA A 200 20.92 18.47 -13.20
CA ALA A 200 21.68 17.70 -14.17
C ALA A 200 21.66 18.32 -15.58
N HIS A 201 20.62 19.07 -15.93
CA HIS A 201 20.56 19.76 -17.23
C HIS A 201 21.50 20.96 -17.26
N ASN A 202 21.51 21.79 -16.21
CA ASN A 202 22.36 22.98 -16.13
C ASN A 202 23.86 22.65 -16.15
N GLN A 203 24.29 21.52 -15.58
CA GLN A 203 25.70 21.12 -15.61
C GLN A 203 26.23 20.79 -17.02
N ASN A 204 25.37 20.39 -17.95
CA ASN A 204 25.78 20.07 -19.31
C ASN A 204 25.85 21.33 -20.20
N THR A 205 25.06 22.37 -19.90
CA THR A 205 25.05 23.61 -20.70
C THR A 205 26.27 24.48 -20.45
N ASP A 206 26.89 24.39 -19.27
CA ASP A 206 28.06 25.20 -18.92
C ASP A 206 29.38 24.64 -19.54
N SER A 207 29.34 23.47 -20.19
CA SER A 207 30.53 22.81 -20.77
C SER A 207 30.69 23.04 -22.28
N GLU A 208 29.72 23.63 -22.97
CA GLU A 208 29.77 23.86 -24.43
C GLU A 208 30.29 25.26 -24.83
N ASP A 209 30.50 26.18 -23.87
CA ASP A 209 30.82 27.60 -24.14
C ASP A 209 32.28 28.01 -23.84
N GLN A 210 33.21 27.06 -23.74
CA GLN A 210 34.65 27.33 -23.51
C GLN A 210 35.57 26.87 -24.65
N GLY A 211 35.03 26.77 -25.87
CA GLY A 211 35.79 26.37 -27.06
C GLY A 211 35.90 27.48 -28.11
N GLU A 212 36.55 28.59 -27.77
CA GLU A 212 37.12 29.55 -28.75
C GLU A 212 38.59 29.84 -28.43
#